data_AF-A0A6A5UTC1-F1
#
_entry.id   AF-A0A6A5UTC1-F1
#
_cell.length_a   1.000
_cell.length_b   1.000
_cell.length_c   1.000
_cell.angle_alpha   90.00
_cell.angle_beta   90.00
_cell.angle_gamma   90.00
#
_symmetry.space_group_name_H-M   'P 1'
#
loop_
_entity.id
_entity.type
_entity.pdbx_description
1 polymer ?
#
loop_
_entity_poly.entity_id
_entity_poly.type
_entity_poly.pdbx_seq_one_letter_code
_entity_poly.pdbx_strand_id
1 'polypeptide(L)'
;PILAVSIGLGRITLSVTTAFPTFLSFPPFEAGCNSDTVVLAWLEFVRVHQELLSILIGRASLLERGPARASQGFVGRPIAVALRKVEGVVDTLAVKVGDLVPTRGECSKAKSGELKKKILEAQGAYEG
;
A
#
# COMPACT_ATOMS: atom_id res chain seq x y z
N PRO A 1 11.03 -18.21 -1.71
CA PRO A 1 10.05 -17.40 -2.49
C PRO A 1 9.19 -16.45 -1.63
N ILE A 2 8.43 -16.97 -0.65
CA ILE A 2 7.56 -16.16 0.23
C ILE A 2 8.33 -15.16 1.10
N LEU A 3 9.45 -15.59 1.67
CA LEU A 3 10.31 -14.69 2.47
C LEU A 3 10.82 -13.52 1.63
N ALA A 4 11.11 -13.74 0.34
CA ALA A 4 11.53 -12.67 -0.57
C ALA A 4 10.39 -11.67 -0.85
N VAL A 5 9.14 -12.15 -0.94
CA VAL A 5 7.96 -11.27 -1.06
C VAL A 5 7.77 -10.45 0.21
N SER A 6 7.84 -11.05 1.39
CA SER A 6 7.73 -10.30 2.66
C SER A 6 8.86 -9.29 2.85
N ILE A 7 10.09 -9.64 2.43
CA ILE A 7 11.23 -8.70 2.45
C ILE A 7 11.00 -7.56 1.46
N GLY A 8 10.51 -7.86 0.25
CA GLY A 8 10.18 -6.85 -0.75
C GLY A 8 9.14 -5.86 -0.25
N LEU A 9 8.03 -6.35 0.32
CA LEU A 9 7.01 -5.52 0.96
C LEU A 9 7.59 -4.69 2.13
N GLY A 10 8.47 -5.28 2.93
CA GLY A 10 9.18 -4.56 3.99
C GLY A 10 10.06 -3.41 3.48
N ARG A 11 10.68 -3.56 2.30
CA ARG A 11 11.47 -2.49 1.66
C ARG A 11 10.61 -1.34 1.16
N ILE A 12 9.39 -1.61 0.69
CA ILE A 12 8.43 -0.56 0.32
C ILE A 12 8.11 0.30 1.56
N THR A 13 7.75 -0.35 2.67
CA THR A 13 7.52 0.35 3.95
C THR A 13 8.73 1.18 4.36
N LEU A 14 9.94 0.60 4.34
CA LEU A 14 11.17 1.33 4.69
C LEU A 14 11.41 2.55 3.79
N SER A 15 11.24 2.41 2.47
CA SER A 15 11.45 3.50 1.53
C SER A 15 10.49 4.66 1.77
N VAL A 16 9.22 4.38 2.04
CA VAL A 16 8.24 5.46 2.30
C VAL A 16 8.48 6.08 3.67
N THR A 17 8.73 5.27 4.70
CA THR A 17 8.98 5.76 6.07
C THR A 17 10.23 6.63 6.15
N THR A 18 11.29 6.28 5.42
CA THR A 18 12.51 7.10 5.34
C THR A 18 12.31 8.39 4.57
N ALA A 19 11.42 8.40 3.58
CA ALA A 19 11.11 9.60 2.81
C ALA A 19 10.16 10.57 3.54
N PHE A 20 9.30 10.08 4.44
CA PHE A 20 8.31 10.88 5.16
C PHE A 20 8.85 12.20 5.76
N PRO A 21 9.96 12.22 6.53
CA PRO A 21 10.45 13.45 7.15
C PRO A 21 10.68 14.59 6.16
N THR A 22 11.00 14.27 4.90
CA THR A 22 11.26 15.25 3.84
C THR A 22 9.99 15.96 3.39
N PHE A 23 8.87 15.25 3.25
CA PHE A 23 7.62 15.85 2.77
C PHE A 23 6.79 16.48 3.89
N LEU A 24 7.02 16.06 5.14
CA LEU A 24 6.33 16.60 6.32
C LEU A 24 6.71 18.04 6.64
N SER A 25 7.83 18.53 6.12
CA SER A 25 8.26 19.92 6.30
C SER A 25 7.70 20.89 5.27
N PHE A 26 7.00 20.41 4.23
CA PHE A 26 6.48 21.30 3.20
C PHE A 26 5.18 21.99 3.66
N PRO A 27 5.02 23.30 3.39
CA PRO A 27 3.73 23.96 3.53
C PRO A 27 2.75 23.41 2.47
N PRO A 28 1.43 23.57 2.68
CA PRO A 28 0.45 23.24 1.65
C PRO A 28 0.74 23.96 0.33
N PHE A 29 0.63 23.24 -0.78
CA PHE A 29 0.79 23.79 -2.11
C PHE A 29 -0.46 24.55 -2.53
N GLU A 30 -0.26 25.73 -3.10
CA GLU A 30 -1.31 26.44 -3.83
C GLU A 30 -1.75 25.63 -5.06
N ALA A 31 -2.98 25.88 -5.52
CA ALA A 31 -3.50 25.24 -6.71
C ALA A 31 -2.65 25.61 -7.94
N GLY A 32 -2.18 24.60 -8.66
CA GLY A 32 -1.41 24.77 -9.88
C GLY A 32 -0.58 23.55 -10.24
N CYS A 33 0.39 23.75 -11.14
CA CYS A 33 1.19 22.66 -11.71
C CYS A 33 1.89 21.80 -10.64
N ASN A 34 2.40 22.42 -9.58
CA ASN A 34 3.08 21.70 -8.49
C ASN A 34 2.12 20.80 -7.71
N SER A 35 0.94 21.32 -7.33
CA SER A 35 -0.06 20.52 -6.61
C SER A 35 -0.60 19.37 -7.47
N ASP A 36 -0.80 19.61 -8.77
CA ASP A 36 -1.25 18.57 -9.69
C ASP A 36 -0.20 17.47 -9.88
N THR A 37 1.09 17.83 -9.93
CA THR A 37 2.19 16.86 -10.01
C THR A 37 2.23 15.93 -8.80
N VAL A 38 2.07 16.48 -7.59
CA VAL A 38 2.02 15.66 -6.34
C VAL A 38 0.84 14.70 -6.37
N VAL A 39 -0.32 15.16 -6.83
CA VAL A 39 -1.54 14.35 -6.93
C VAL A 39 -1.38 13.25 -7.98
N LEU A 40 -0.80 13.55 -9.14
CA LEU A 40 -0.51 12.55 -10.18
C LEU A 40 0.45 11.47 -9.67
N ALA A 41 1.53 11.85 -8.99
CA ALA A 41 2.45 10.91 -8.38
C ALA A 41 1.76 10.00 -7.34
N TRP A 42 0.87 10.57 -6.52
CA TRP A 42 0.06 9.80 -5.58
C TRP A 42 -0.90 8.82 -6.28
N LEU A 43 -1.60 9.26 -7.33
CA LEU A 43 -2.50 8.40 -8.10
C LEU A 43 -1.76 7.25 -8.79
N GLU A 44 -0.57 7.52 -9.33
CA GLU A 44 0.27 6.49 -9.93
C GLU A 44 0.78 5.50 -8.88
N PHE A 45 1.21 5.98 -7.71
CA PHE A 45 1.56 5.14 -6.58
C PHE A 45 0.39 4.20 -6.21
N VAL A 46 -0.82 4.74 -6.07
CA VAL A 46 -2.02 3.94 -5.75
C VAL A 46 -2.25 2.88 -6.83
N ARG A 47 -2.21 3.26 -8.11
CA ARG A 47 -2.44 2.35 -9.24
C ARG A 47 -1.45 1.19 -9.25
N VAL A 48 -0.15 1.47 -9.15
CA VAL A 48 0.90 0.44 -9.16
C VAL A 48 0.75 -0.54 -7.98
N HIS A 49 0.41 -0.03 -6.79
CA HIS A 49 0.21 -0.88 -5.62
C HIS A 49 -1.07 -1.73 -5.74
N GLN A 50 -2.14 -1.20 -6.33
CA GLN A 50 -3.35 -1.98 -6.61
C GLN A 50 -3.08 -3.14 -7.57
N GLU A 51 -2.23 -2.96 -8.59
CA GLU A 51 -1.81 -4.03 -9.51
C GLU A 51 -0.95 -5.08 -8.81
N LEU A 52 0.02 -4.64 -8.00
CA LEU A 52 0.84 -5.54 -7.19
C LEU A 52 -0.03 -6.41 -6.27
N LEU A 53 -1.02 -5.81 -5.61
CA LEU A 53 -1.95 -6.53 -4.73
C LEU A 53 -2.82 -7.54 -5.48
N SER A 54 -3.31 -7.19 -6.68
CA SER A 54 -4.02 -8.16 -7.53
C SER A 54 -3.18 -9.40 -7.82
N ILE A 55 -1.88 -9.21 -8.13
CA ILE A 55 -0.94 -10.31 -8.37
C ILE A 55 -0.74 -11.13 -7.09
N LEU A 56 -0.58 -10.48 -5.94
CA LEU A 56 -0.40 -11.16 -4.66
C LEU A 56 -1.62 -11.98 -4.25
N ILE A 57 -2.84 -11.44 -4.43
CA ILE A 57 -4.11 -12.16 -4.20
C ILE A 57 -4.20 -13.38 -5.12
N GLY A 58 -3.94 -13.20 -6.42
CA GLY A 58 -3.94 -14.30 -7.38
C GLY A 58 -2.97 -15.42 -7.00
N ARG A 59 -1.78 -15.09 -6.49
CA ARG A 59 -0.80 -16.06 -5.99
C ARG A 59 -1.20 -16.71 -4.66
N ALA A 60 -1.88 -15.99 -3.77
CA ALA A 60 -2.39 -16.55 -2.52
C ALA A 60 -3.38 -17.70 -2.79
N SER A 61 -4.19 -17.58 -3.85
CA SER A 61 -5.11 -18.64 -4.27
C SER A 61 -4.43 -19.97 -4.68
N LEU A 62 -3.12 -19.96 -4.96
CA LEU A 62 -2.33 -21.17 -5.19
C LEU A 62 -2.00 -21.89 -3.87
N LEU A 63 -1.88 -21.13 -2.77
CA LEU A 63 -1.73 -21.70 -1.43
C LEU A 63 -3.03 -22.36 -0.98
N GLU A 64 -4.18 -21.78 -1.33
CA GLU A 64 -5.52 -22.34 -1.02
C GLU A 64 -5.84 -23.63 -1.77
N ARG A 65 -5.32 -23.78 -3.00
CA ARG A 65 -5.63 -24.90 -3.90
C ARG A 65 -4.54 -25.96 -3.97
N GLY A 66 -3.34 -25.67 -3.46
CA GLY A 66 -2.19 -26.56 -3.49
C GLY A 66 -2.05 -27.45 -2.25
N PRO A 67 -1.03 -28.32 -2.21
CA PRO A 67 -0.72 -29.17 -1.06
C PRO A 67 -0.38 -28.36 0.21
N ALA A 68 -0.06 -27.07 0.05
CA ALA A 68 0.23 -26.14 1.14
C ALA A 68 -1.02 -25.61 1.87
N ARG A 69 -2.25 -25.92 1.43
CA ARG A 69 -3.52 -25.43 2.02
C ARG A 69 -3.59 -25.64 3.52
N ALA A 70 -3.23 -26.83 4.00
CA ALA A 70 -3.25 -27.16 5.43
C ALA A 70 -2.30 -26.29 6.28
N SER A 71 -1.34 -25.61 5.63
CA SER A 71 -0.35 -24.73 6.24
C SER A 71 -0.44 -23.28 5.76
N GLN A 72 -1.50 -22.90 5.03
CA GLN A 72 -1.63 -21.59 4.38
C GLN A 72 -1.43 -20.45 5.37
N GLY A 73 -2.12 -20.47 6.50
CA GLY A 73 -1.99 -19.41 7.51
C GLY A 73 -0.59 -19.34 8.14
N PHE A 74 0.12 -20.47 8.27
CA PHE A 74 1.50 -20.46 8.77
C PHE A 74 2.48 -19.89 7.74
N VAL A 75 2.31 -20.29 6.48
CA VAL A 75 3.18 -19.94 5.36
C VAL A 75 2.93 -18.51 4.88
N GLY A 76 1.69 -18.04 4.90
CA GLY A 76 1.27 -16.70 4.46
C GLY A 76 1.40 -15.61 5.52
N ARG A 77 1.49 -15.98 6.82
CA ARG A 77 1.60 -15.01 7.94
C ARG A 77 2.67 -13.92 7.73
N PRO A 78 3.89 -14.23 7.28
CA PRO A 78 4.91 -13.20 7.06
C PRO A 78 4.50 -12.16 6.01
N ILE A 79 3.75 -12.58 4.98
CA ILE A 79 3.22 -11.68 3.95
C ILE A 79 2.08 -10.84 4.53
N ALA A 80 1.13 -11.44 5.25
CA ALA A 80 0.05 -10.71 5.91
C ALA A 80 0.57 -9.64 6.88
N VAL A 81 1.59 -9.97 7.69
CA VAL A 81 2.27 -9.02 8.58
C VAL A 81 2.92 -7.88 7.80
N ALA A 82 3.57 -8.18 6.67
CA ALA A 82 4.17 -7.15 5.83
C ALA A 82 3.10 -6.25 5.18
N LEU A 83 1.98 -6.81 4.73
CA LEU A 83 0.85 -6.07 4.17
C LEU A 83 0.20 -5.13 5.18
N ARG A 84 0.10 -5.51 6.46
CA ARG A 84 -0.35 -4.61 7.54
C ARG A 84 0.55 -3.39 7.72
N LYS A 85 1.86 -3.58 7.58
CA LYS A 85 2.81 -2.46 7.62
C LYS A 85 2.64 -1.54 6.42
N VAL A 86 2.42 -2.10 5.23
CA VAL A 86 2.11 -1.32 4.02
C VAL A 86 0.82 -0.52 4.20
N GLU A 87 -0.23 -1.12 4.77
CA GLU A 87 -1.50 -0.44 5.07
C GLU A 87 -1.29 0.84 5.91
N GLY A 88 -0.59 0.74 7.05
CA GLY A 88 -0.37 1.89 7.92
C GLY A 88 0.43 3.02 7.27
N VAL A 89 1.38 2.67 6.39
CA VAL A 89 2.14 3.63 5.60
C VAL A 89 1.27 4.32 4.56
N VAL A 90 0.44 3.56 3.84
CA VAL A 90 -0.48 4.11 2.83
C VAL A 90 -1.49 5.07 3.46
N ASP A 91 -2.05 4.72 4.62
CA ASP A 91 -2.97 5.59 5.36
C ASP A 91 -2.29 6.89 5.79
N THR A 92 -1.06 6.79 6.30
CA THR A 92 -0.27 7.97 6.67
C THR A 92 0.01 8.86 5.46
N LEU A 93 0.44 8.26 4.34
CA LEU A 93 0.74 9.00 3.12
C LEU A 93 -0.50 9.70 2.55
N ALA A 94 -1.66 9.05 2.58
CA ALA A 94 -2.92 9.63 2.09
C ALA A 94 -3.33 10.89 2.85
N VAL A 95 -3.21 10.86 4.18
CA VAL A 95 -3.45 12.03 5.03
C VAL A 95 -2.47 13.14 4.67
N LYS A 96 -1.18 12.82 4.53
CA LYS A 96 -0.15 13.82 4.23
C LYS A 96 -0.24 14.44 2.84
N VAL A 97 -0.58 13.66 1.82
CA VAL A 97 -0.89 14.20 0.50
C VAL A 97 -2.12 15.11 0.57
N GLY A 98 -3.12 14.75 1.39
CA GLY A 98 -4.29 15.61 1.62
C GLY A 98 -3.94 16.93 2.34
N ASP A 99 -3.03 16.89 3.30
CA ASP A 99 -2.53 18.10 3.99
C ASP A 99 -1.72 18.99 3.04
N LEU A 100 -0.91 18.39 2.17
CA LEU A 100 -0.08 19.09 1.19
C LEU A 100 -0.88 19.67 0.02
N VAL A 101 -1.98 19.02 -0.37
CA VAL A 101 -2.85 19.48 -1.45
C VAL A 101 -4.31 19.49 -0.96
N PRO A 102 -4.72 20.50 -0.15
CA PRO A 102 -6.04 20.53 0.48
C PRO A 102 -7.19 20.47 -0.53
N THR A 103 -7.01 21.08 -1.71
CA THR A 103 -7.99 21.09 -2.81
C THR A 103 -8.32 19.69 -3.34
N ARG A 104 -7.48 18.68 -3.06
CA ARG A 104 -7.65 17.28 -3.50
C ARG A 104 -7.74 16.30 -2.33
N GLY A 105 -7.88 16.78 -1.10
CA GLY A 105 -7.86 15.96 0.12
C GLY A 105 -8.91 14.83 0.12
N GLU A 106 -10.14 15.11 -0.33
CA GLU A 106 -11.19 14.09 -0.41
C GLU A 106 -10.89 13.01 -1.45
N CYS A 107 -10.38 13.41 -2.63
CA CYS A 107 -9.97 12.47 -3.67
C CYS A 107 -8.81 11.59 -3.19
N SER A 108 -7.82 12.17 -2.49
CA SER A 108 -6.71 11.44 -1.89
C SER A 108 -7.21 10.35 -0.93
N LYS A 109 -8.12 10.72 0.00
CA LYS A 109 -8.74 9.80 0.96
C LYS A 109 -9.59 8.71 0.28
N ALA A 110 -10.31 9.04 -0.78
CA ALA A 110 -11.07 8.05 -1.53
C ALA A 110 -10.16 7.00 -2.17
N LYS A 111 -9.06 7.44 -2.79
CA LYS A 111 -8.09 6.56 -3.46
C LYS A 111 -7.28 5.70 -2.48
N SER A 112 -6.90 6.25 -1.33
CA SER A 112 -6.32 5.42 -0.26
C SER A 112 -7.31 4.40 0.27
N GLY A 113 -8.59 4.75 0.41
CA GLY A 113 -9.64 3.83 0.81
C GLY A 113 -9.80 2.65 -0.15
N GLU A 114 -9.74 2.88 -1.47
CA GLU A 114 -9.73 1.81 -2.47
C GLU A 114 -8.50 0.89 -2.32
N LEU A 115 -7.30 1.48 -2.17
CA LEU A 115 -6.07 0.72 -1.98
C LEU A 115 -6.10 -0.09 -0.66
N LYS A 116 -6.57 0.51 0.43
CA LYS A 116 -6.75 -0.13 1.73
C LYS A 116 -7.64 -1.36 1.65
N LYS A 117 -8.78 -1.28 0.96
CA LYS A 117 -9.66 -2.43 0.73
C LYS A 117 -8.92 -3.59 0.06
N LYS A 118 -8.13 -3.31 -0.99
CA LYS A 118 -7.29 -4.34 -1.65
C LYS A 118 -6.19 -4.90 -0.74
N ILE A 119 -5.59 -4.07 0.12
CA ILE A 119 -4.60 -4.55 1.08
C ILE A 119 -5.26 -5.51 2.08
N LEU A 120 -6.44 -5.18 2.59
CA LEU A 120 -7.19 -6.04 3.51
C LEU A 120 -7.60 -7.36 2.84
N GLU A 121 -8.04 -7.33 1.58
CA GLU A 121 -8.33 -8.53 0.79
C GLU A 121 -7.07 -9.41 0.65
N ALA A 122 -5.94 -8.81 0.32
CA ALA A 122 -4.66 -9.53 0.25
C ALA A 122 -4.25 -10.10 1.61
N GLN A 123 -4.40 -9.35 2.70
CA GLN A 123 -4.14 -9.87 4.06
C GLN A 123 -4.97 -11.12 4.33
N GLY A 124 -6.29 -11.05 4.11
CA GLY A 124 -7.19 -12.19 4.31
C GLY A 124 -6.76 -13.41 3.50
N ALA A 125 -6.42 -13.22 2.22
CA ALA A 125 -5.97 -14.32 1.35
C ALA A 125 -4.68 -15.01 1.84
N TYR A 126 -3.79 -14.31 2.55
CA TYR A 126 -2.57 -14.90 3.12
C TYR A 126 -2.74 -15.41 4.57
N GLU A 127 -3.80 -15.03 5.28
CA GLU A 127 -4.06 -15.54 6.63
C GLU A 127 -4.80 -16.88 6.63
N GLY A 128 -5.58 -17.15 5.58
CA GLY A 128 -6.32 -18.40 5.41
C GLY A 128 -7.68 -18.36 6.09
#